data_AF-A0A540UX20-F1
#
_entry.id   AF-A0A540UX20-F1
#
_cell.length_a   1.000
_cell.length_b   1.000
_cell.length_c   1.000
_cell.angle_alpha   90.00
_cell.angle_beta   90.00
_cell.angle_gamma   90.00
#
_symmetry.space_group_name_H-M   'P 1'
#
loop_
_entity.id
_entity.type
_entity.pdbx_description
1 polymer ?
#
loop_
_entity_poly.entity_id
_entity_poly.type
_entity_poly.pdbx_seq_one_letter_code
_entity_poly.pdbx_strand_id
1 'polypeptide(L)'
;MGIKIINRANKNYKVEIAVLFIWFFALTIILSYGIHWLFFDMNRFKENLIAQSTSPDGTYTINVYVSDGEIFFSDLIIGELVFNKEEKEPKIIYWKFAEEKANIEWVNDHTVVINDIRLDLPNESYVKGRVKRKRL
;
A
#
# COMPACT_ATOMS: atom_id res chain seq x y z
N MET A 1 -15.59 -59.86 -14.13
CA MET A 1 -16.25 -58.91 -13.18
C MET A 1 -15.25 -58.07 -12.37
N GLY A 2 -14.07 -58.59 -11.99
CA GLY A 2 -13.10 -57.90 -11.12
C GLY A 2 -12.41 -56.63 -11.67
N ILE A 3 -12.08 -56.56 -12.98
CA ILE A 3 -11.35 -55.41 -13.56
C ILE A 3 -12.16 -54.10 -13.48
N LYS A 4 -13.49 -54.16 -13.66
CA LYS A 4 -14.38 -52.98 -13.53
C LYS A 4 -14.41 -52.43 -12.11
N ILE A 5 -14.30 -53.29 -11.09
CA ILE A 5 -14.33 -52.89 -9.68
C ILE A 5 -13.04 -52.17 -9.30
N ILE A 6 -11.88 -52.72 -9.71
CA ILE A 6 -10.56 -52.11 -9.48
C ILE A 6 -10.46 -50.74 -10.17
N ASN A 7 -10.89 -50.63 -11.43
CA ASN A 7 -10.87 -49.36 -12.15
C ASN A 7 -11.82 -48.30 -11.54
N ARG A 8 -12.93 -48.74 -10.93
CA ARG A 8 -13.88 -47.84 -10.24
C ARG A 8 -13.27 -47.30 -8.93
N ALA A 9 -12.69 -48.17 -8.11
CA ALA A 9 -11.97 -47.76 -6.91
C ALA A 9 -10.79 -46.84 -7.27
N ASN A 10 -10.06 -47.15 -8.35
CA ASN A 10 -8.95 -46.32 -8.81
C ASN A 10 -9.38 -44.94 -9.31
N LYS A 11 -10.55 -44.83 -9.91
CA LYS A 11 -11.13 -43.55 -10.34
C LYS A 11 -11.59 -42.71 -9.14
N ASN A 12 -12.16 -43.34 -8.11
CA ASN A 12 -12.68 -42.64 -6.93
C ASN A 12 -11.57 -41.97 -6.11
N TYR A 13 -10.46 -42.66 -5.80
CA TYR A 13 -9.36 -42.05 -5.02
C TYR A 13 -8.73 -40.87 -5.77
N LYS A 14 -8.66 -40.92 -7.11
CA LYS A 14 -8.14 -39.80 -7.92
C LYS A 14 -9.05 -38.57 -7.83
N VAL A 15 -10.36 -38.78 -7.80
CA VAL A 15 -11.35 -37.70 -7.63
C VAL A 15 -11.26 -37.11 -6.23
N GLU A 16 -11.15 -37.93 -5.19
CA GLU A 16 -11.00 -37.46 -3.81
C GLU A 16 -9.72 -36.66 -3.62
N ILE A 17 -8.59 -37.16 -4.15
CA ILE A 17 -7.31 -36.42 -4.14
C ILE A 17 -7.45 -35.09 -4.89
N ALA A 18 -8.11 -35.07 -6.06
CA ALA A 18 -8.33 -33.84 -6.81
C ALA A 18 -9.18 -32.82 -6.03
N VAL A 19 -10.23 -33.27 -5.35
CA VAL A 19 -11.08 -32.41 -4.49
C VAL A 19 -10.27 -31.83 -3.33
N LEU A 20 -9.42 -32.64 -2.67
CA LEU A 20 -8.54 -32.16 -1.60
C LEU A 20 -7.55 -31.10 -2.10
N PHE A 21 -6.97 -31.28 -3.28
CA PHE A 21 -6.10 -30.27 -3.89
C PHE A 21 -6.86 -28.97 -4.18
N ILE A 22 -8.08 -29.03 -4.69
CA ILE A 22 -8.91 -27.84 -4.95
C ILE A 22 -9.15 -27.06 -3.65
N TRP A 23 -9.51 -27.75 -2.57
CA TRP A 23 -9.70 -27.12 -1.26
C TRP A 23 -8.41 -26.51 -0.70
N PHE A 24 -7.27 -27.21 -0.87
CA PHE A 24 -5.97 -26.69 -0.47
C PHE A 24 -5.61 -25.41 -1.23
N PHE A 25 -5.81 -25.37 -2.56
CA PHE A 25 -5.59 -24.18 -3.37
C PHE A 25 -6.54 -23.04 -3.02
N ALA A 26 -7.82 -23.34 -2.75
CA ALA A 26 -8.77 -22.32 -2.31
C ALA A 26 -8.33 -21.70 -0.97
N LEU A 27 -7.87 -22.53 -0.03
CA LEU A 27 -7.37 -22.07 1.27
C LEU A 27 -6.12 -21.19 1.12
N THR A 28 -5.16 -21.56 0.26
CA THR A 28 -3.95 -20.75 0.06
C THR A 28 -4.25 -19.41 -0.58
N ILE A 29 -5.22 -19.33 -1.49
CA ILE A 29 -5.68 -18.05 -2.08
C ILE A 29 -6.29 -17.15 -1.00
N ILE A 30 -7.19 -17.69 -0.15
CA ILE A 30 -7.82 -16.93 0.93
C ILE A 30 -6.79 -16.42 1.94
N LEU A 31 -5.86 -17.29 2.36
CA LEU A 31 -4.79 -16.91 3.28
C LEU A 31 -3.86 -15.86 2.69
N SER A 32 -3.48 -16.02 1.42
CA SER A 32 -2.62 -15.04 0.72
C SER A 32 -3.29 -13.68 0.62
N TYR A 33 -4.59 -13.64 0.31
CA TYR A 33 -5.36 -12.40 0.30
C TYR A 33 -5.45 -11.77 1.70
N GLY A 34 -5.73 -12.55 2.73
CA GLY A 34 -5.78 -12.07 4.12
C GLY A 34 -4.45 -11.50 4.60
N ILE A 35 -3.33 -12.16 4.30
CA ILE A 35 -1.98 -11.67 4.59
C ILE A 35 -1.69 -10.38 3.80
N HIS A 36 -2.06 -10.33 2.52
CA HIS A 36 -1.86 -9.15 1.70
C HIS A 36 -2.60 -7.94 2.31
N TRP A 37 -3.86 -8.11 2.68
CA TRP A 37 -4.66 -7.08 3.34
C TRP A 37 -4.08 -6.66 4.70
N LEU A 38 -3.64 -7.61 5.53
CA LEU A 38 -3.08 -7.34 6.85
C LEU A 38 -1.70 -6.67 6.87
N PHE A 39 -0.91 -6.74 5.79
CA PHE A 39 0.47 -6.23 5.82
C PHE A 39 0.77 -5.17 4.75
N PHE A 40 0.05 -5.17 3.63
CA PHE A 40 0.36 -4.32 2.49
C PHE A 40 -0.67 -3.21 2.25
N ASP A 41 -1.83 -3.27 2.91
CA ASP A 41 -2.80 -2.18 2.86
C ASP A 41 -2.34 -1.01 3.76
N MET A 42 -1.46 -0.17 3.20
CA MET A 42 -0.97 1.02 3.90
C MET A 42 -2.02 2.13 4.00
N ASN A 43 -3.16 2.03 3.30
CA ASN A 43 -4.24 3.01 3.39
C ASN A 43 -4.92 2.98 4.75
N ARG A 44 -4.82 1.87 5.50
CA ARG A 44 -5.40 1.75 6.85
C ARG A 44 -4.83 2.75 7.87
N PHE A 45 -3.66 3.32 7.59
CA PHE A 45 -3.02 4.30 8.47
C PHE A 45 -3.42 5.74 8.10
N LYS A 46 -4.30 5.94 7.11
CA LYS A 46 -4.82 7.27 6.76
C LYS A 46 -6.10 7.50 7.55
N GLU A 47 -5.96 8.07 8.74
CA GLU A 47 -7.12 8.34 9.60
C GLU A 47 -7.67 9.75 9.33
N ASN A 48 -6.87 10.77 9.65
CA ASN A 48 -7.33 12.15 9.66
C ASN A 48 -6.53 13.01 8.67
N LEU A 49 -7.19 13.56 7.66
CA LEU A 49 -6.56 14.53 6.74
C LEU A 49 -6.34 15.86 7.48
N ILE A 50 -5.07 16.27 7.63
CA ILE A 50 -4.67 17.47 8.37
C ILE A 50 -4.16 18.60 7.48
N ALA A 51 -3.67 18.29 6.29
CA ALA A 51 -3.23 19.29 5.32
C ALA A 51 -3.40 18.79 3.89
N GLN A 52 -3.64 19.72 2.98
CA GLN A 52 -3.71 19.47 1.54
C GLN A 52 -3.12 20.65 0.79
N SER A 53 -2.32 20.39 -0.23
CA SER A 53 -1.76 21.44 -1.08
C SER A 53 -1.52 20.95 -2.51
N THR A 54 -1.84 21.78 -3.49
CA THR A 54 -1.75 21.48 -4.92
C THR A 54 -0.55 22.19 -5.53
N SER A 55 0.18 21.53 -6.43
CA SER A 55 1.30 22.11 -7.16
C SER A 55 0.87 23.34 -7.96
N PRO A 56 1.77 24.31 -8.22
CA PRO A 56 1.43 25.54 -8.94
C PRO A 56 0.78 25.29 -10.32
N ASP A 57 1.25 24.28 -11.04
CA ASP A 57 0.68 23.86 -12.34
C ASP A 57 -0.52 22.91 -12.24
N GLY A 58 -0.91 22.53 -11.03
CA GLY A 58 -2.00 21.59 -10.74
C GLY A 58 -1.74 20.14 -11.13
N THR A 59 -0.53 19.75 -11.52
CA THR A 59 -0.21 18.35 -11.88
C THR A 59 -0.29 17.40 -10.69
N TYR A 60 0.04 17.88 -9.49
CA TYR A 60 0.08 17.08 -8.28
C TYR A 60 -0.73 17.71 -7.14
N THR A 61 -1.33 16.86 -6.31
CA THR A 61 -1.87 17.26 -5.00
C THR A 61 -1.22 16.41 -3.93
N ILE A 62 -0.81 17.03 -2.82
CA ILE A 62 -0.31 16.34 -1.65
C ILE A 62 -1.38 16.38 -0.58
N ASN A 63 -1.81 15.19 -0.16
CA ASN A 63 -2.68 14.98 0.99
C ASN A 63 -1.82 14.52 2.16
N VAL A 64 -1.96 15.14 3.32
CA VAL A 64 -1.23 14.75 4.52
C VAL A 64 -2.21 14.30 5.59
N TYR A 65 -1.99 13.09 6.08
CA TYR A 65 -2.76 12.43 7.10
C TYR A 65 -1.96 12.30 8.37
N VAL A 66 -2.63 12.40 9.51
CA VAL A 66 -2.13 11.94 10.80
C VAL A 66 -2.84 10.63 11.15
N SER A 67 -2.07 9.67 11.65
CA SER A 67 -2.57 8.45 12.31
C SER A 67 -2.24 8.57 13.78
N ASP A 68 -3.29 8.58 14.59
CA ASP A 68 -3.13 8.61 16.04
C ASP A 68 -2.74 7.19 16.44
N GLY A 69 -1.49 7.01 16.86
CA GLY A 69 -1.04 5.72 17.37
C GLY A 69 -1.79 5.44 18.66
N GLU A 70 -2.92 4.73 18.60
CA GLU A 70 -3.80 4.50 19.77
C GLU A 70 -3.07 3.90 20.99
N ILE A 71 -1.84 3.36 20.83
CA ILE A 71 -1.08 2.73 21.92
C ILE A 71 0.46 3.02 21.91
N PHE A 72 1.10 3.51 20.83
CA PHE A 72 2.58 3.57 20.75
C PHE A 72 3.17 4.95 20.39
N PHE A 73 3.63 5.65 21.44
CA PHE A 73 4.70 6.66 21.59
C PHE A 73 4.83 7.88 20.66
N SER A 74 4.20 7.95 19.48
CA SER A 74 4.24 9.18 18.67
C SER A 74 3.29 9.13 17.47
N ASP A 75 2.67 10.26 17.16
CA ASP A 75 1.88 10.48 15.95
C ASP A 75 2.70 10.20 14.69
N LEU A 76 2.03 9.62 13.68
CA LEU A 76 2.60 9.32 12.38
C LEU A 76 2.00 10.26 11.33
N ILE A 77 2.85 11.00 10.63
CA ILE A 77 2.46 11.78 9.45
C ILE A 77 2.72 10.99 8.17
N ILE A 78 1.68 10.90 7.35
CA ILE A 78 1.70 10.25 6.04
C ILE A 78 1.36 11.27 4.96
N GLY A 79 2.31 11.54 4.07
CA GLY A 79 2.07 12.35 2.86
C GLY A 79 1.83 11.45 1.65
N GLU A 80 0.67 11.61 1.04
CA GLU A 80 0.25 10.97 -0.20
C GLU A 80 0.32 11.95 -1.37
N LEU A 81 0.93 11.52 -2.47
CA LEU A 81 0.94 12.19 -3.76
C LEU A 81 -0.21 11.68 -4.63
N VAL A 82 -1.08 12.59 -5.07
CA VAL A 82 -2.15 12.36 -6.04
C VAL A 82 -1.74 12.94 -7.40
N PHE A 83 -1.96 12.16 -8.46
CA PHE A 83 -1.72 12.56 -9.84
C PHE A 83 -3.02 13.13 -10.43
N ASN A 84 -3.09 14.43 -10.67
CA ASN A 84 -4.34 15.08 -11.10
C ASN A 84 -4.57 14.98 -12.62
N LYS A 85 -3.48 14.85 -13.39
CA LYS A 85 -3.49 14.84 -14.86
C LYS A 85 -3.24 13.46 -15.47
N GLU A 86 -2.92 12.47 -14.64
CA GLU A 86 -2.61 11.11 -15.07
C GLU A 86 -3.46 10.13 -14.25
N GLU A 87 -4.02 9.11 -14.90
CA GLU A 87 -4.72 8.02 -14.21
C GLU A 87 -3.71 7.08 -13.55
N LYS A 88 -3.14 7.51 -12.42
CA LYS A 88 -2.21 6.74 -11.60
C LYS A 88 -2.70 6.65 -10.16
N GLU A 89 -2.48 5.48 -9.55
CA GLU A 89 -2.77 5.31 -8.14
C GLU A 89 -1.96 6.30 -7.28
N PRO A 90 -2.57 6.89 -6.24
CA PRO A 90 -1.86 7.72 -5.31
C PRO A 90 -0.69 6.99 -4.65
N LYS A 91 0.38 7.74 -4.37
CA LYS A 91 1.63 7.17 -3.85
C LYS A 91 2.00 7.80 -2.53
N ILE A 92 2.33 6.99 -1.53
CA ILE A 92 2.93 7.49 -0.29
C ILE A 92 4.35 8.01 -0.59
N ILE A 93 4.57 9.30 -0.35
CA ILE A 93 5.84 9.98 -0.56
C ILE A 93 6.49 10.47 0.72
N TYR A 94 5.76 10.55 1.83
CA TYR A 94 6.28 11.01 3.12
C TYR A 94 5.76 10.12 4.25
N TRP A 95 6.65 9.67 5.12
CA TRP A 95 6.33 8.81 6.28
C TRP A 95 7.30 9.12 7.43
N LYS A 96 6.84 9.86 8.43
CA LYS A 96 7.67 10.31 9.57
C LYS A 96 6.89 10.23 10.88
N PHE A 97 7.54 9.69 11.91
CA PHE A 97 7.02 9.59 13.29
C PHE A 97 7.35 10.85 14.10
N ALA A 98 6.61 11.07 15.19
CA ALA A 98 6.81 12.15 16.16
C ALA A 98 6.64 13.55 15.57
N GLU A 99 5.62 13.70 14.73
CA GLU A 99 5.31 14.94 14.06
C GLU A 99 3.79 15.16 14.14
N GLU A 100 3.35 16.30 14.68
CA GLU A 100 1.92 16.59 14.88
C GLU A 100 1.37 17.53 13.79
N LYS A 101 2.26 18.18 13.03
CA LYS A 101 1.91 19.21 12.05
C LYS A 101 2.62 18.96 10.73
N ALA A 102 1.93 19.28 9.64
CA ALA A 102 2.47 19.23 8.30
C ALA A 102 2.42 20.60 7.64
N ASN A 103 3.59 21.17 7.35
CA ASN A 103 3.73 22.31 6.46
C ASN A 103 4.12 21.82 5.07
N ILE A 104 3.40 22.28 4.04
CA ILE A 104 3.63 21.88 2.65
C ILE A 104 3.93 23.12 1.83
N GLU A 105 5.16 23.23 1.34
CA GLU A 105 5.62 24.36 0.54
C GLU A 105 6.10 23.88 -0.82
N TRP A 106 5.48 24.38 -1.89
CA TRP A 106 5.90 24.10 -3.26
C TRP A 106 7.01 25.05 -3.67
N VAL A 107 8.16 24.49 -4.06
CA VAL A 107 9.29 25.26 -4.60
C VAL A 107 9.06 25.53 -6.09
N ASN A 108 8.50 24.56 -6.79
CA ASN A 108 8.09 24.60 -8.19
C ASN A 108 7.08 23.47 -8.45
N ASP A 109 6.71 23.25 -9.70
CA ASP A 109 5.71 22.25 -10.13
C ASP A 109 6.02 20.81 -9.70
N HIS A 110 7.31 20.45 -9.53
CA HIS A 110 7.75 19.08 -9.29
C HIS A 110 8.56 18.93 -7.99
N THR A 111 8.84 20.01 -7.27
CA THR A 111 9.57 19.97 -6.02
C THR A 111 8.75 20.54 -4.88
N VAL A 112 8.59 19.74 -3.83
CA VAL A 112 7.91 20.13 -2.60
C VAL A 112 8.87 20.03 -1.41
N VAL A 113 8.64 20.87 -0.42
CA VAL A 113 9.18 20.73 0.94
C VAL A 113 8.02 20.38 1.86
N ILE A 114 8.09 19.20 2.49
CA ILE A 114 7.15 18.80 3.54
C ILE A 114 7.92 18.89 4.86
N ASN A 115 7.52 19.83 5.70
CA ASN A 115 8.26 20.25 6.89
C ASN A 115 9.71 20.64 6.57
N ASP A 116 10.68 19.80 6.92
CA ASP A 116 12.11 20.01 6.70
C ASP A 116 12.66 19.17 5.53
N ILE A 117 11.82 18.38 4.87
CA ILE A 117 12.25 17.42 3.85
C ILE A 117 11.84 17.88 2.46
N ARG A 118 12.85 18.15 1.62
CA ARG A 118 12.68 18.41 0.19
C ARG A 118 12.57 17.10 -0.59
N LEU A 119 11.59 17.02 -1.50
CA LEU A 119 11.35 15.85 -2.36
C LEU A 119 11.15 16.30 -3.82
N ASP A 120 11.87 15.65 -4.74
CA ASP A 120 11.65 15.79 -6.18
C ASP A 120 10.67 14.72 -6.69
N LEU A 121 9.46 15.16 -7.06
CA LEU A 121 8.34 14.33 -7.47
C LEU A 121 8.40 13.98 -8.96
N PRO A 122 7.83 12.84 -9.38
CA PRO A 122 7.19 11.81 -8.55
C PRO A 122 8.18 10.73 -8.05
N ASN A 123 9.47 10.92 -8.27
CA ASN A 123 10.49 9.86 -8.18
C ASN A 123 11.07 9.68 -6.77
N GLU A 124 10.98 10.70 -5.93
CA GLU A 124 11.49 10.65 -4.56
C GLU A 124 10.39 10.39 -3.52
N SER A 125 10.79 9.78 -2.41
CA SER A 125 9.97 9.66 -1.21
C SER A 125 10.84 9.62 0.04
N TYR A 126 10.33 10.15 1.16
CA TYR A 126 10.96 10.07 2.46
C TYR A 126 10.26 9.02 3.32
N VAL A 127 10.89 7.86 3.47
CA VAL A 127 10.30 6.72 4.19
C VAL A 127 11.37 6.04 5.04
N LYS A 128 11.08 5.79 6.32
CA LYS A 128 12.02 5.24 7.32
C LYS A 128 13.26 6.13 7.51
N GLY A 129 13.05 7.45 7.58
CA GLY A 129 14.09 8.41 7.93
C GLY A 129 15.13 8.67 6.83
N ARG A 130 14.84 8.33 5.56
CA ARG A 130 15.74 8.56 4.42
C ARG A 130 14.96 8.91 3.17
N VAL A 131 15.52 9.80 2.35
CA VAL A 131 15.06 10.03 0.97
C VAL A 131 15.46 8.83 0.12
N LYS A 132 14.50 8.28 -0.59
CA LYS A 132 14.66 7.19 -1.56
C LYS A 132 14.27 7.70 -2.92
N ARG A 133 15.08 7.38 -3.93
CA ARG A 133 14.79 7.70 -5.33
C ARG A 133 14.52 6.40 -6.09
N LYS A 134 13.37 6.29 -6.75
CA LYS A 134 13.14 5.21 -7.70
C LYS A 134 13.96 5.49 -8.97
N ARG A 135 14.82 4.56 -9.35
CA ARG A 135 15.43 4.56 -10.69
C ARG A 135 14.40 3.94 -11.63
N LEU A 136 14.09 4.67 -12.71
CA LEU A 136 13.26 4.20 -13.81
C LEU A 136 13.96 3.06 -14.56
#